data_AF-A0A7W8J7B1-F1
#
_entry.id   AF-A0A7W8J7B1-F1
#
_cell.length_a   1.000
_cell.length_b   1.000
_cell.length_c   1.000
_cell.angle_alpha   90.00
_cell.angle_beta   90.00
_cell.angle_gamma   90.00
#
_symmetry.space_group_name_H-M   'P 1'
#
loop_
_entity.id
_entity.type
_entity.pdbx_description
1 polymer ?
#
loop_
_entity_poly.entity_id
_entity_poly.type
_entity_poly.pdbx_seq_one_letter_code
_entity_poly.pdbx_strand_id
1 'polypeptide(L)'
;MRWMSHTTRLLLVAFAMTPAWGSGQVGAFLQTARGQTATPQTGAASSSPAATPGDVSGTAAQQGVVLDRVVAVVNGDVILESDVDEERRFEDIQPYRRTAGDRSRESTIERLIDRDLILQQAELEPEDAVSDKDLDDQLTMLRKDIPDCKKYHCETDDGWKKYLSDHGFTVDEFRERWRLRMQLLKFIEVRFRNGIKVSDAEIKEFYEKRMAPEYATRNVAPPKLDTISKRIEEVLLQQQVGALLVDWLKSLRVQGSVKIMNPGEVAP
;
A
#
# COMPACT_ATOMS: atom_id res chain seq x y z
N MET A 1 25.77 15.70 5.13
CA MET A 1 24.85 14.90 4.30
C MET A 1 23.55 15.66 4.14
N ARG A 2 23.07 15.83 2.90
CA ARG A 2 21.89 16.64 2.57
C ARG A 2 20.70 15.68 2.46
N TRP A 3 20.08 15.38 3.60
CA TRP A 3 19.29 14.15 3.83
C TRP A 3 17.98 14.05 3.05
N MET A 4 17.63 15.03 2.22
CA MET A 4 16.62 14.89 1.17
C MET A 4 16.76 16.04 0.16
N SER A 5 17.30 15.78 -1.03
CA SER A 5 17.04 16.66 -2.18
C SER A 5 15.56 16.58 -2.57
N HIS A 6 15.05 17.57 -3.29
CA HIS A 6 13.67 17.66 -3.82
C HIS A 6 13.14 16.39 -4.54
N THR A 7 14.02 15.43 -4.81
CA THR A 7 13.79 14.14 -5.46
C THR A 7 12.89 13.20 -4.64
N THR A 8 12.86 13.30 -3.31
CA THR A 8 12.01 12.41 -2.48
C THR A 8 10.52 12.82 -2.49
N ARG A 9 10.19 14.04 -2.92
CA ARG A 9 8.79 14.47 -3.16
C ARG A 9 8.16 13.79 -4.38
N LEU A 10 8.96 13.24 -5.29
CA LEU A 10 8.48 12.70 -6.57
C LEU A 10 8.34 11.16 -6.57
N LEU A 11 8.95 10.45 -5.61
CA LEU A 11 8.82 8.99 -5.48
C LEU A 11 7.37 8.52 -5.24
N LEU A 12 6.46 9.42 -4.82
CA LEU A 12 5.03 9.10 -4.65
C LEU A 12 4.14 9.43 -5.84
N VAL A 13 4.66 10.07 -6.89
CA VAL A 13 3.84 10.58 -8.00
C VAL A 13 3.87 9.68 -9.25
N ALA A 14 4.79 8.71 -9.31
CA ALA A 14 5.05 7.96 -10.54
C ALA A 14 4.30 6.62 -10.69
N PHE A 15 3.08 6.48 -10.13
CA PHE A 15 2.24 5.28 -10.38
C PHE A 15 0.84 5.57 -10.91
N ALA A 16 0.63 6.74 -11.53
CA ALA A 16 -0.63 7.07 -12.18
C ALA A 16 -0.43 7.35 -13.68
N MET A 17 0.07 6.36 -14.44
CA MET A 17 0.01 6.38 -15.91
C MET A 17 0.39 5.00 -16.50
N THR A 18 -0.46 4.00 -16.28
CA THR A 18 -0.52 2.83 -17.18
C THR A 18 -1.89 2.82 -17.87
N PRO A 19 -1.95 3.00 -19.20
CA PRO A 19 -3.17 2.73 -19.93
C PRO A 19 -3.40 1.22 -19.96
N ALA A 20 -4.56 0.81 -19.45
CA ALA A 20 -5.09 -0.52 -19.65
C ALA A 20 -5.19 -0.82 -21.15
N TRP A 21 -4.49 -1.84 -21.64
CA TRP A 21 -4.81 -2.53 -22.88
C TRP A 21 -5.02 -4.01 -22.59
N GLY A 22 -6.24 -4.44 -22.88
CA GLY A 22 -6.65 -5.83 -22.86
C GLY A 22 -6.32 -6.55 -24.16
N SER A 23 -6.25 -7.87 -24.04
CA SER A 23 -6.34 -8.92 -25.07
C SER A 23 -6.17 -10.21 -24.26
N GLY A 24 -7.01 -11.24 -24.28
CA GLY A 24 -8.21 -11.56 -25.01
C GLY A 24 -8.70 -12.89 -24.42
N GLN A 25 -10.00 -13.10 -24.44
CA GLN A 25 -10.64 -14.36 -24.03
C GLN A 25 -10.16 -15.53 -24.90
N VAL A 26 -10.05 -16.71 -24.29
CA VAL A 26 -10.31 -17.99 -24.96
C VAL A 26 -10.77 -19.00 -23.92
N GLY A 27 -11.87 -19.70 -24.21
CA GLY A 27 -12.13 -21.01 -23.62
C GLY A 27 -13.46 -21.18 -22.88
N ALA A 28 -14.57 -20.90 -23.56
CA ALA A 28 -15.86 -21.45 -23.19
C ALA A 28 -15.81 -22.99 -23.21
N PHE A 29 -16.29 -23.65 -22.14
CA PHE A 29 -16.67 -25.06 -22.19
C PHE A 29 -18.18 -25.19 -21.98
N LEU A 30 -18.78 -25.90 -22.93
CA LEU A 30 -20.20 -26.13 -23.09
C LEU A 30 -20.76 -27.10 -22.05
N GLN A 31 -21.88 -26.64 -21.51
CA GLN A 31 -23.09 -27.35 -21.11
C GLN A 31 -23.32 -28.75 -21.70
N THR A 32 -23.80 -29.67 -20.85
CA THR A 32 -24.85 -30.68 -21.07
C THR A 32 -24.88 -31.55 -19.81
N ALA A 33 -25.94 -32.16 -19.32
CA ALA A 33 -27.38 -32.07 -19.49
C ALA A 33 -27.96 -33.04 -18.43
N ARG A 34 -29.08 -32.67 -17.81
CA ARG A 34 -30.27 -33.52 -17.52
C ARG A 34 -30.98 -33.04 -16.26
N GLY A 35 -32.09 -32.36 -16.48
CA GLY A 35 -33.20 -32.37 -15.55
C GLY A 35 -34.01 -33.66 -15.68
N GLN A 36 -34.77 -33.94 -14.61
CA GLN A 36 -35.98 -34.78 -14.46
C GLN A 36 -35.99 -35.20 -12.98
N THR A 37 -37.07 -35.21 -12.18
CA THR A 37 -38.49 -34.91 -12.32
C THR A 37 -39.07 -34.92 -10.89
N ALA A 38 -40.22 -34.25 -10.70
CA ALA A 38 -41.08 -34.27 -9.52
C ALA A 38 -41.45 -35.71 -9.07
N THR A 39 -41.80 -36.01 -7.81
CA THR A 39 -43.05 -35.66 -7.10
C THR A 39 -43.03 -36.27 -5.67
N PRO A 40 -43.98 -35.89 -4.78
CA PRO A 40 -43.93 -36.18 -3.34
C PRO A 40 -44.64 -37.48 -2.94
N GLN A 41 -44.25 -38.07 -1.80
CA GLN A 41 -45.07 -39.07 -1.11
C GLN A 41 -45.12 -38.81 0.40
N THR A 42 -46.34 -38.58 0.86
CA THR A 42 -46.85 -38.71 2.22
C THR A 42 -46.91 -40.18 2.64
N GLY A 43 -46.48 -40.50 3.86
CA GLY A 43 -46.70 -41.79 4.51
C GLY A 43 -46.51 -41.66 6.02
N ALA A 44 -47.57 -41.97 6.77
CA ALA A 44 -47.72 -41.71 8.20
C ALA A 44 -47.20 -42.85 9.10
N ALA A 45 -46.91 -42.45 10.34
CA ALA A 45 -47.04 -43.16 11.62
C ALA A 45 -46.17 -44.40 11.90
N SER A 46 -45.37 -44.32 12.98
CA SER A 46 -45.61 -45.07 14.23
C SER A 46 -44.70 -44.59 15.37
N SER A 47 -45.20 -44.79 16.58
CA SER A 47 -44.99 -44.10 17.86
C SER A 47 -44.05 -44.79 18.86
N SER A 48 -43.47 -43.99 19.77
CA SER A 48 -43.35 -44.18 21.26
C SER A 48 -41.97 -43.75 21.83
N PRO A 49 -41.82 -43.46 23.13
CA PRO A 49 -42.44 -42.37 23.88
C PRO A 49 -41.40 -41.51 24.66
N ALA A 50 -41.91 -40.52 25.38
CA ALA A 50 -41.22 -39.45 26.10
C ALA A 50 -40.14 -39.86 27.12
N ALA A 51 -39.11 -39.01 27.22
CA ALA A 51 -38.46 -38.65 28.49
C ALA A 51 -37.79 -37.26 28.38
N THR A 52 -38.30 -36.30 29.14
CA THR A 52 -37.60 -35.11 29.65
C THR A 52 -38.28 -34.81 31.00
N PRO A 53 -37.60 -34.26 32.03
CA PRO A 53 -36.74 -33.09 31.92
C PRO A 53 -35.39 -33.23 32.65
N GLY A 54 -34.33 -32.81 31.96
CA GLY A 54 -33.06 -32.47 32.57
C GLY A 54 -32.54 -31.26 31.81
N ASP A 55 -33.00 -30.07 32.20
CA ASP A 55 -32.45 -28.80 31.75
C ASP A 55 -30.96 -28.76 32.09
N VAL A 56 -30.11 -29.20 31.16
CA VAL A 56 -28.79 -28.60 31.00
C VAL A 56 -29.02 -27.30 30.25
N SER A 57 -29.30 -26.27 31.04
CA SER A 57 -29.33 -24.88 30.60
C SER A 57 -28.17 -24.64 29.63
N GLY A 58 -28.54 -24.06 28.49
CA GLY A 58 -27.68 -23.92 27.34
C GLY A 58 -26.27 -23.46 27.70
N THR A 59 -25.29 -24.17 27.17
CA THR A 59 -23.97 -23.61 26.93
C THR A 59 -24.22 -22.37 26.07
N ALA A 60 -24.29 -21.20 26.73
CA ALA A 60 -24.21 -19.93 26.06
C ALA A 60 -22.93 -20.02 25.23
N ALA A 61 -23.08 -20.07 23.91
CA ALA A 61 -21.97 -19.91 23.00
C ALA A 61 -21.32 -18.58 23.43
N GLN A 62 -20.19 -18.66 24.12
CA GLN A 62 -19.34 -17.51 24.34
C GLN A 62 -19.01 -17.03 22.94
N GLN A 63 -19.67 -15.95 22.54
CA GLN A 63 -19.30 -15.20 21.35
C GLN A 63 -17.88 -14.74 21.64
N GLY A 64 -16.91 -15.51 21.15
CA GLY A 64 -15.50 -15.23 21.33
C GLY A 64 -15.26 -13.79 20.91
N VAL A 65 -14.64 -13.02 21.80
CA VAL A 65 -14.23 -11.66 21.47
C VAL A 65 -13.20 -11.79 20.35
N VAL A 66 -13.57 -11.37 19.14
CA VAL A 66 -12.61 -11.21 18.04
C VAL A 66 -11.67 -10.08 18.46
N LEU A 67 -10.45 -10.42 18.88
CA LEU A 67 -9.46 -9.46 19.37
C LEU A 67 -8.98 -8.57 18.22
N ASP A 68 -8.33 -9.17 17.24
CA ASP A 68 -7.93 -8.55 16.00
C ASP A 68 -7.81 -9.63 14.93
N ARG A 69 -8.15 -9.30 13.69
CA ARG A 69 -8.17 -10.26 12.59
C ARG A 69 -6.84 -10.24 11.86
N VAL A 70 -6.26 -11.41 11.64
CA VAL A 70 -5.13 -11.57 10.73
C VAL A 70 -5.61 -11.43 9.29
N VAL A 71 -5.00 -10.53 8.52
CA VAL A 71 -5.29 -10.30 7.10
C VAL A 71 -4.23 -10.88 6.18
N ALA A 72 -2.98 -10.98 6.65
CA ALA A 72 -1.92 -11.66 5.94
C ALA A 72 -0.83 -12.18 6.89
N VAL A 73 -0.07 -13.16 6.42
CA VAL A 73 1.16 -13.65 7.06
C VAL A 73 2.29 -13.59 6.03
N VAL A 74 3.41 -12.99 6.40
CA VAL A 74 4.58 -12.73 5.52
C VAL A 74 5.83 -13.27 6.22
N ASN A 75 6.36 -14.38 5.74
CA ASN A 75 7.54 -15.05 6.32
C ASN A 75 7.44 -15.36 7.83
N GLY A 76 6.22 -15.43 8.37
CA GLY A 76 5.94 -15.65 9.79
C GLY A 76 5.45 -14.40 10.53
N ASP A 77 5.65 -13.20 9.94
CA ASP A 77 5.14 -11.95 10.48
C ASP A 77 3.66 -11.78 10.12
N VAL A 78 2.88 -11.26 11.07
CA VAL A 78 1.43 -11.17 10.99
C VAL A 78 1.04 -9.73 10.69
N ILE A 79 0.21 -9.54 9.65
CA ILE A 79 -0.45 -8.27 9.36
C ILE A 79 -1.90 -8.37 9.81
N LEU A 80 -2.34 -7.39 10.61
CA LEU A 80 -3.64 -7.34 11.25
C LEU A 80 -4.60 -6.37 10.53
N GLU A 81 -5.90 -6.47 10.84
CA GLU A 81 -6.91 -5.54 10.34
C GLU A 81 -6.68 -4.13 10.92
N SER A 82 -6.26 -4.05 12.19
CA SER A 82 -5.88 -2.77 12.80
C SER A 82 -4.75 -2.08 12.04
N ASP A 83 -3.74 -2.82 11.55
CA ASP A 83 -2.66 -2.28 10.72
C ASP A 83 -3.19 -1.66 9.42
N VAL A 84 -4.17 -2.32 8.80
CA VAL A 84 -4.83 -1.83 7.57
C VAL A 84 -5.56 -0.51 7.84
N ASP A 85 -6.36 -0.47 8.90
CA ASP A 85 -7.12 0.73 9.25
C ASP A 85 -6.20 1.88 9.69
N GLU A 86 -5.17 1.57 10.45
CA GLU A 86 -4.13 2.52 10.85
C GLU A 86 -3.40 3.09 9.65
N GLU A 87 -2.99 2.23 8.72
CA GLU A 87 -2.27 2.68 7.53
C GLU A 87 -3.13 3.61 6.68
N ARG A 88 -4.43 3.33 6.55
CA ARG A 88 -5.38 4.20 5.85
C ARG A 88 -5.49 5.58 6.50
N ARG A 89 -5.61 5.63 7.84
CA ARG A 89 -5.60 6.90 8.59
C ARG A 89 -4.30 7.68 8.39
N PHE A 90 -3.17 6.99 8.37
CA PHE A 90 -1.86 7.61 8.15
C PHE A 90 -1.72 8.18 6.74
N GLU A 91 -2.28 7.50 5.72
CA GLU A 91 -2.27 8.00 4.35
C GLU A 91 -3.15 9.24 4.15
N ASP A 92 -4.26 9.36 4.88
CA ASP A 92 -5.14 10.54 4.80
C ASP A 92 -4.45 11.83 5.29
N ILE A 93 -3.43 11.71 6.15
CA ILE A 93 -2.60 12.84 6.60
C ILE A 93 -1.59 13.28 5.52
N GLN A 94 -1.23 12.41 4.57
CA GLN A 94 -0.15 12.73 3.63
C GLN A 94 -0.59 13.74 2.56
N PRO A 95 0.27 14.73 2.23
CA PRO A 95 -0.08 15.79 1.28
C PRO A 95 -0.25 15.28 -0.15
N TYR A 96 0.39 14.15 -0.49
CA TYR A 96 0.28 13.50 -1.78
C TYR A 96 -0.85 12.47 -1.73
N ARG A 97 -2.06 12.91 -2.08
CA ARG A 97 -3.24 12.02 -2.13
C ARG A 97 -3.09 11.03 -3.29
N ARG A 98 -3.13 9.73 -2.97
CA ARG A 98 -3.26 8.68 -3.97
C ARG A 98 -4.66 8.69 -4.60
N THR A 99 -4.81 8.03 -5.75
CA THR A 99 -6.13 7.93 -6.39
C THR A 99 -7.08 7.08 -5.54
N ALA A 100 -8.40 7.19 -5.76
CA ALA A 100 -9.37 6.46 -4.95
C ALA A 100 -9.20 4.91 -5.02
N GLY A 101 -8.71 4.39 -6.15
CA GLY A 101 -8.44 2.95 -6.32
C GLY A 101 -7.25 2.46 -5.49
N ASP A 102 -6.26 3.32 -5.25
CA ASP A 102 -5.07 3.01 -4.43
C ASP A 102 -5.34 3.01 -2.93
N ARG A 103 -6.58 3.35 -2.52
CA ARG A 103 -7.02 3.40 -1.12
C ARG A 103 -8.01 2.29 -0.76
N SER A 104 -8.18 1.30 -1.64
CA SER A 104 -8.99 0.12 -1.30
C SER A 104 -8.35 -0.64 -0.14
N ARG A 105 -9.16 -1.42 0.58
CA ARG A 105 -8.67 -2.28 1.66
C ARG A 105 -7.64 -3.28 1.13
N GLU A 106 -7.92 -3.87 -0.03
CA GLU A 106 -7.07 -4.86 -0.69
C GLU A 106 -5.74 -4.26 -1.11
N SER A 107 -5.73 -3.06 -1.72
CA SER A 107 -4.48 -2.38 -2.09
C SER A 107 -3.66 -1.94 -0.86
N THR A 108 -4.32 -1.64 0.26
CA THR A 108 -3.64 -1.37 1.54
C THR A 108 -2.96 -2.63 2.07
N ILE A 109 -3.63 -3.78 2.05
CA ILE A 109 -3.05 -5.08 2.46
C ILE A 109 -1.83 -5.41 1.61
N GLU A 110 -1.95 -5.33 0.28
CA GLU A 110 -0.85 -5.59 -0.64
C GLU A 110 0.38 -4.71 -0.35
N ARG A 111 0.14 -3.43 -0.03
CA ARG A 111 1.21 -2.50 0.32
C ARG A 111 1.83 -2.75 1.68
N LEU A 112 1.04 -3.20 2.66
CA LEU A 112 1.56 -3.62 3.96
C LEU A 112 2.44 -4.86 3.81
N ILE A 113 2.04 -5.83 2.98
CA ILE A 113 2.85 -6.99 2.62
C ILE A 113 4.17 -6.55 1.97
N ASP A 114 4.11 -5.66 0.98
CA ASP A 114 5.33 -5.16 0.33
C ASP A 114 6.23 -4.42 1.33
N ARG A 115 5.66 -3.57 2.19
CA ARG A 115 6.42 -2.88 3.24
C ARG A 115 7.13 -3.87 4.15
N ASP A 116 6.41 -4.89 4.61
CA ASP A 116 6.93 -5.92 5.51
C ASP A 116 8.11 -6.67 4.87
N LEU A 117 7.95 -7.13 3.62
CA LEU A 117 9.03 -7.76 2.85
C LEU A 117 10.25 -6.85 2.71
N ILE A 118 10.07 -5.55 2.46
CA ILE A 118 11.20 -4.63 2.33
C ILE A 118 11.89 -4.44 3.69
N LEU A 119 11.14 -4.33 4.78
CA LEU A 119 11.69 -4.15 6.13
C LEU A 119 12.51 -5.37 6.55
N GLN A 120 12.01 -6.59 6.31
CA GLN A 120 12.78 -7.81 6.55
C GLN A 120 14.10 -7.83 5.78
N GLN A 121 14.13 -7.30 4.54
CA GLN A 121 15.38 -7.21 3.77
C GLN A 121 16.30 -6.10 4.30
N ALA A 122 15.74 -4.98 4.75
CA ALA A 122 16.50 -3.89 5.36
C ALA A 122 17.15 -4.31 6.69
N GLU A 123 16.56 -5.25 7.43
CA GLU A 123 17.17 -5.84 8.63
C GLU A 123 18.43 -6.67 8.32
N LEU A 124 18.49 -7.29 7.14
CA LEU A 124 19.66 -8.06 6.69
C LEU A 124 20.80 -7.15 6.19
N GLU A 125 20.46 -5.96 5.72
CA GLU A 125 21.39 -4.95 5.18
C GLU A 125 21.23 -3.63 5.95
N PRO A 126 21.64 -3.58 7.24
CA PRO A 126 21.37 -2.44 8.10
C PRO A 126 22.09 -1.17 7.61
N GLU A 127 21.30 -0.13 7.40
CA GLU A 127 21.74 1.22 7.08
C GLU A 127 21.90 2.08 8.35
N ASP A 128 22.59 3.23 8.24
CA ASP A 128 22.62 4.17 9.37
C ASP A 128 21.19 4.56 9.76
N ALA A 129 20.91 4.55 11.06
CA ALA A 129 19.62 4.93 11.59
C ALA A 129 19.24 6.37 11.20
N VAL A 130 17.94 6.61 11.06
CA VAL A 130 17.38 7.95 10.88
C VAL A 130 17.58 8.74 12.16
N SER A 131 18.31 9.85 12.06
CA SER A 131 18.57 10.70 13.22
C SER A 131 17.29 11.41 13.67
N ASP A 132 17.17 11.70 14.97
CA ASP A 132 16.05 12.48 15.50
C ASP A 132 15.94 13.85 14.85
N LYS A 133 17.09 14.46 14.55
CA LYS A 133 17.16 15.74 13.85
C LYS A 133 16.55 15.67 12.45
N ASP A 134 16.92 14.66 11.66
CA ASP A 134 16.38 14.52 10.29
C ASP A 134 14.86 14.27 10.34
N LEU A 135 14.39 13.51 11.34
CA LEU A 135 12.98 13.26 11.57
C LEU A 135 12.23 14.55 11.95
N ASP A 136 12.78 15.35 12.87
CA ASP A 136 12.20 16.63 13.28
C ASP A 136 12.10 17.62 12.11
N ASP A 137 13.17 17.71 11.31
CA ASP A 137 13.22 18.56 10.12
C ASP A 137 12.13 18.13 9.12
N GLN A 138 11.97 16.81 8.89
CA GLN A 138 10.96 16.27 7.99
C GLN A 138 9.52 16.46 8.49
N LEU A 139 9.27 16.25 9.79
CA LEU A 139 7.95 16.50 10.39
C LEU A 139 7.60 17.99 10.33
N THR A 140 8.59 18.88 10.49
CA THR A 140 8.40 20.33 10.33
C THR A 140 8.02 20.70 8.91
N MET A 141 8.62 20.07 7.90
CA MET A 141 8.23 20.26 6.50
C MET A 141 6.82 19.72 6.23
N LEU A 142 6.52 18.52 6.75
CA LEU A 142 5.21 17.90 6.60
C LEU A 142 4.08 18.78 7.14
N ARG A 143 4.23 19.34 8.35
CA ARG A 143 3.25 20.27 8.96
C ARG A 143 2.89 21.44 8.03
N LYS A 144 3.83 21.90 7.20
CA LYS A 144 3.62 23.00 6.23
C LYS A 144 2.92 22.54 4.95
N ASP A 145 3.10 21.29 4.57
CA ASP A 145 2.56 20.73 3.34
C ASP A 145 1.12 20.23 3.47
N ILE A 146 0.68 19.92 4.70
CA ILE A 146 -0.69 19.46 4.98
C ILE A 146 -1.67 20.65 4.85
N PRO A 147 -2.62 20.63 3.90
CA PRO A 147 -3.54 21.77 3.70
C PRO A 147 -4.41 22.06 4.92
N ASP A 148 -4.88 21.01 5.62
CA ASP A 148 -5.74 21.15 6.78
C ASP A 148 -5.01 21.69 8.02
N CYS A 149 -3.68 21.66 8.04
CA CYS A 149 -2.91 22.13 9.18
C CYS A 149 -3.11 23.61 9.50
N LYS A 150 -3.51 24.42 8.53
CA LYS A 150 -3.91 25.83 8.75
C LYS A 150 -5.11 25.96 9.69
N LYS A 151 -6.05 25.02 9.67
CA LYS A 151 -7.25 25.04 10.52
C LYS A 151 -6.92 24.68 11.98
N TYR A 152 -5.86 23.90 12.15
CA TYR A 152 -5.45 23.36 13.44
C TYR A 152 -4.29 24.14 14.07
N HIS A 153 -3.68 25.08 13.36
CA HIS A 153 -2.45 25.76 13.80
C HIS A 153 -1.30 24.78 14.09
N CYS A 154 -1.05 23.83 13.17
CA CYS A 154 -0.01 22.79 13.33
C CYS A 154 1.42 23.34 13.47
N GLU A 155 1.65 24.63 13.21
CA GLU A 155 2.91 25.30 13.53
C GLU A 155 3.20 25.29 15.04
N THR A 156 2.16 25.11 15.87
CA THR A 156 2.25 24.94 17.32
C THR A 156 2.15 23.45 17.69
N ASP A 157 2.75 23.05 18.81
CA ASP A 157 2.68 21.66 19.27
C ASP A 157 1.28 21.26 19.73
N ASP A 158 0.52 22.17 20.34
CA ASP A 158 -0.88 21.92 20.72
C ASP A 158 -1.77 21.72 19.49
N GLY A 159 -1.59 22.56 18.47
CA GLY A 159 -2.30 22.44 17.20
C GLY A 159 -1.98 21.15 16.46
N TRP A 160 -0.70 20.78 16.43
CA TRP A 160 -0.24 19.52 15.83
C TRP A 160 -0.79 18.30 16.58
N LYS A 161 -0.72 18.31 17.92
CA LYS A 161 -1.26 17.25 18.77
C LYS A 161 -2.76 17.09 18.55
N LYS A 162 -3.51 18.19 18.48
CA LYS A 162 -4.95 18.14 18.19
C LYS A 162 -5.22 17.55 16.81
N TYR A 163 -4.50 18.00 15.79
CA TYR A 163 -4.65 17.49 14.42
C TYR A 163 -4.44 15.97 14.38
N LEU A 164 -3.34 15.48 14.95
CA LEU A 164 -3.04 14.04 14.99
C LEU A 164 -4.09 13.25 15.78
N SER A 165 -4.52 13.76 16.95
CA SER A 165 -5.54 13.11 17.76
C SER A 165 -6.87 12.96 17.01
N ASP A 166 -7.27 13.98 16.24
CA ASP A 166 -8.50 13.93 15.45
C ASP A 166 -8.39 12.94 14.26
N HIS A 167 -7.17 12.53 13.89
CA HIS A 167 -6.88 11.49 12.91
C HIS A 167 -6.51 10.14 13.54
N GLY A 168 -6.65 10.01 14.87
CA GLY A 168 -6.44 8.75 15.59
C GLY A 168 -4.97 8.38 15.83
N PHE A 169 -4.10 9.38 16.00
CA PHE A 169 -2.69 9.18 16.36
C PHE A 169 -2.29 10.02 17.58
N THR A 170 -1.45 9.44 18.43
CA THR A 170 -0.59 10.23 19.32
C THR A 170 0.60 10.80 18.55
N VAL A 171 1.28 11.79 19.16
CA VAL A 171 2.49 12.39 18.56
C VAL A 171 3.60 11.35 18.40
N ASP A 172 3.79 10.51 19.39
CA ASP A 172 4.88 9.51 19.41
C ASP A 172 4.63 8.39 18.40
N GLU A 173 3.40 7.85 18.32
CA GLU A 173 3.04 6.85 17.30
C GLU A 173 3.25 7.39 15.88
N PHE A 174 2.83 8.64 15.63
CA PHE A 174 3.02 9.27 14.34
C PHE A 174 4.51 9.46 14.01
N ARG A 175 5.31 9.86 15.01
CA ARG A 175 6.75 10.06 14.88
C ARG A 175 7.46 8.75 14.52
N GLU A 176 7.18 7.66 15.23
CA GLU A 176 7.78 6.35 14.93
C GLU A 176 7.40 5.84 13.55
N ARG A 177 6.12 5.99 13.17
CA ARG A 177 5.67 5.61 11.83
C ARG A 177 6.34 6.42 10.73
N TRP A 178 6.52 7.71 10.95
CA TRP A 178 7.23 8.57 10.00
C TRP A 178 8.71 8.20 9.91
N ARG A 179 9.34 7.81 11.03
CA ARG A 179 10.71 7.29 11.04
C ARG A 179 10.83 6.00 10.23
N LEU A 180 9.93 5.03 10.43
CA LEU A 180 9.91 3.79 9.66
C LEU A 180 9.77 4.04 8.16
N ARG A 181 8.92 4.99 7.78
CA ARG A 181 8.80 5.44 6.38
C ARG A 181 10.11 6.02 5.84
N MET A 182 10.81 6.84 6.63
CA MET A 182 12.09 7.41 6.23
C MET A 182 13.17 6.34 6.07
N GLN A 183 13.21 5.34 6.97
CA GLN A 183 14.10 4.18 6.86
C GLN A 183 13.83 3.40 5.56
N LEU A 184 12.56 3.10 5.28
CA LEU A 184 12.15 2.40 4.07
C LEU A 184 12.59 3.13 2.80
N LEU A 185 12.33 4.45 2.73
CA LEU A 185 12.71 5.27 1.57
C LEU A 185 14.23 5.35 1.41
N LYS A 186 14.97 5.48 2.52
CA LYS A 186 16.44 5.49 2.48
C LYS A 186 16.98 4.16 1.95
N PHE A 187 16.47 3.05 2.44
CA PHE A 187 16.89 1.72 1.98
C PHE A 187 16.66 1.55 0.46
N ILE A 188 15.48 1.91 -0.04
CA ILE A 188 15.17 1.86 -1.47
C ILE A 188 16.13 2.77 -2.27
N GLU A 189 16.41 3.97 -1.78
CA GLU A 189 17.33 4.89 -2.43
C GLU A 189 18.75 4.32 -2.51
N VAL A 190 19.30 3.82 -1.41
CA VAL A 190 20.66 3.26 -1.39
C VAL A 190 20.78 2.03 -2.28
N ARG A 191 19.80 1.12 -2.19
CA ARG A 191 19.83 -0.17 -2.90
C ARG A 191 19.63 -0.03 -4.41
N PHE A 192 18.67 0.78 -4.84
CA PHE A 192 18.27 0.82 -6.25
C PHE A 192 18.77 2.05 -6.99
N ARG A 193 18.85 3.22 -6.33
CA ARG A 193 19.14 4.48 -7.05
C ARG A 193 20.62 4.64 -7.38
N ASN A 194 21.52 4.29 -6.45
CA ASN A 194 22.96 4.56 -6.57
C ASN A 194 23.65 3.86 -7.75
N GLY A 195 23.07 2.77 -8.29
CA GLY A 195 23.60 2.04 -9.44
C GLY A 195 23.10 2.49 -10.81
N ILE A 196 22.09 3.37 -10.85
CA ILE A 196 21.42 3.74 -12.10
C ILE A 196 22.11 4.95 -12.74
N LYS A 197 22.34 4.86 -14.06
CA LYS A 197 22.82 5.96 -14.89
C LYS A 197 21.86 6.16 -16.05
N VAL A 198 21.28 7.36 -16.12
CA VAL A 198 20.45 7.77 -17.25
C VAL A 198 21.34 8.43 -18.29
N SER A 199 21.30 7.94 -19.51
CA SER A 199 22.08 8.47 -20.62
C SER A 199 21.39 9.64 -21.33
N ASP A 200 22.17 10.49 -21.99
CA ASP A 200 21.65 11.56 -22.85
C ASP A 200 20.74 11.02 -23.97
N ALA A 201 21.00 9.80 -24.44
CA ALA A 201 20.19 9.12 -25.44
C ALA A 201 18.79 8.80 -24.89
N GLU A 202 18.68 8.28 -23.67
CA GLU A 202 17.39 8.01 -23.01
C GLU A 202 16.62 9.31 -22.73
N ILE A 203 17.31 10.37 -22.31
CA ILE A 203 16.71 11.70 -22.10
C ILE A 203 16.12 12.24 -23.41
N LYS A 204 16.89 12.18 -24.50
CA LYS A 204 16.44 12.60 -25.82
C LYS A 204 15.26 11.76 -26.31
N GLU A 205 15.34 10.45 -26.15
CA GLU A 205 14.28 9.53 -26.56
C GLU A 205 12.97 9.82 -25.81
N PHE A 206 13.03 10.00 -24.48
CA PHE A 206 11.87 10.35 -23.67
C PHE A 206 11.25 11.67 -24.13
N TYR A 207 12.08 12.68 -24.37
CA TYR A 207 11.62 13.98 -24.86
C TYR A 207 10.88 13.85 -26.20
N GLU A 208 11.50 13.19 -27.19
CA GLU A 208 10.99 13.11 -28.55
C GLU A 208 9.77 12.20 -28.67
N LYS A 209 9.76 11.07 -27.97
CA LYS A 209 8.72 10.03 -28.13
C LYS A 209 7.56 10.12 -27.15
N ARG A 210 7.74 10.77 -25.99
CA ARG A 210 6.71 10.82 -24.94
C ARG A 210 6.26 12.24 -24.66
N MET A 211 7.20 13.13 -24.36
CA MET A 211 6.87 14.49 -23.94
C MET A 211 6.38 15.36 -25.11
N ALA A 212 7.17 15.52 -26.17
CA ALA A 212 6.83 16.41 -27.29
C ALA A 212 5.47 16.08 -27.95
N PRO A 213 5.09 14.80 -28.17
CA PRO A 213 3.77 14.45 -28.69
C PRO A 213 2.61 14.87 -27.77
N GLU A 214 2.79 14.83 -26.45
CA GLU A 214 1.76 15.28 -25.50
C GLU A 214 1.54 16.79 -25.60
N TYR A 215 2.61 17.57 -25.76
CA TYR A 215 2.53 19.02 -25.98
C TYR A 215 1.85 19.37 -27.31
N ALA A 216 2.18 18.64 -28.38
CA ALA A 216 1.54 18.80 -29.68
C ALA A 216 0.03 18.53 -29.60
N THR A 217 -0.38 17.50 -28.86
CA THR A 217 -1.82 17.17 -28.65
C THR A 217 -2.57 18.31 -27.95
N ARG A 218 -1.88 19.07 -27.08
CA ARG A 218 -2.43 20.23 -26.38
C ARG A 218 -2.27 21.53 -27.17
N ASN A 219 -1.72 21.47 -28.39
CA ASN A 219 -1.42 22.62 -29.25
C ASN A 219 -0.51 23.67 -28.57
N VAL A 220 0.44 23.21 -27.74
CA VAL A 220 1.43 24.03 -27.04
C VAL A 220 2.82 23.61 -27.48
N ALA A 221 3.74 24.57 -27.69
CA ALA A 221 5.13 24.23 -28.01
C ALA A 221 5.84 23.62 -26.79
N PRO A 222 6.55 22.49 -26.94
CA PRO A 222 7.31 21.92 -25.83
C PRO A 222 8.51 22.83 -25.44
N PRO A 223 8.89 22.88 -24.15
CA PRO A 223 10.13 23.50 -23.72
C PRO A 223 11.33 22.87 -24.42
N LYS A 224 12.39 23.63 -24.67
CA LYS A 224 13.60 23.10 -25.30
C LYS A 224 14.27 22.05 -24.41
N LEU A 225 14.80 20.98 -25.02
CA LEU A 225 15.41 19.86 -24.30
C LEU A 225 16.45 20.30 -23.27
N ASP A 226 17.40 21.14 -23.68
CA ASP A 226 18.46 21.69 -22.83
C ASP A 226 17.95 22.36 -21.54
N THR A 227 16.77 23.00 -21.59
CA THR A 227 16.16 23.66 -20.42
C THR A 227 15.56 22.69 -19.41
N ILE A 228 15.26 21.45 -19.82
CA ILE A 228 14.55 20.47 -18.99
C ILE A 228 15.27 19.12 -18.86
N SER A 229 16.43 18.92 -19.48
CA SER A 229 17.15 17.63 -19.47
C SER A 229 17.30 17.05 -18.07
N LYS A 230 17.70 17.87 -17.09
CA LYS A 230 17.84 17.43 -15.69
C LYS A 230 16.52 16.96 -15.07
N ARG A 231 15.40 17.58 -15.45
CA ARG A 231 14.07 17.17 -14.96
C ARG A 231 13.64 15.85 -15.61
N ILE A 232 13.94 15.66 -16.89
CA ILE A 232 13.69 14.39 -17.59
C ILE A 232 14.55 13.29 -16.98
N GLU A 233 15.83 13.56 -16.73
CA GLU A 233 16.75 12.64 -16.05
C GLU A 233 16.18 12.13 -14.73
N GLU A 234 15.70 13.04 -13.88
CA GLU A 234 15.07 12.66 -12.60
C GLU A 234 13.79 11.83 -12.78
N VAL A 235 12.98 12.12 -13.80
CA VAL A 235 11.78 11.32 -14.11
C VAL A 235 12.17 9.92 -14.55
N LEU A 236 13.16 9.79 -15.44
CA LEU A 236 13.65 8.49 -15.91
C LEU A 236 14.27 7.68 -14.78
N LEU A 237 15.08 8.33 -13.93
CA LEU A 237 15.68 7.71 -12.76
C LEU A 237 14.59 7.14 -11.83
N GLN A 238 13.53 7.90 -11.57
CA GLN A 238 12.40 7.44 -10.75
C GLN A 238 11.64 6.28 -11.38
N GLN A 239 11.41 6.32 -12.70
CA GLN A 239 10.76 5.21 -13.42
C GLN A 239 11.59 3.93 -13.34
N GLN A 240 12.91 4.03 -13.52
CA GLN A 240 13.80 2.87 -13.43
C GLN A 240 13.89 2.32 -12.01
N VAL A 241 14.02 3.18 -10.98
CA VAL A 241 13.95 2.75 -9.57
C VAL A 241 12.62 2.03 -9.29
N GLY A 242 11.50 2.59 -9.73
CA GLY A 242 10.19 2.00 -9.55
C GLY A 242 10.04 0.62 -10.21
N ALA A 243 10.55 0.47 -11.43
CA ALA A 243 10.54 -0.82 -12.13
C ALA A 243 11.37 -1.88 -11.41
N LEU A 244 12.58 -1.53 -10.98
CA LEU A 244 13.46 -2.44 -10.23
C LEU A 244 12.86 -2.84 -8.89
N LEU A 245 12.24 -1.90 -8.17
CA LEU A 245 11.54 -2.19 -6.91
C LEU A 245 10.39 -3.17 -7.13
N VAL A 246 9.57 -2.98 -8.16
CA VAL A 246 8.45 -3.87 -8.49
C VAL A 246 8.95 -5.27 -8.82
N ASP A 247 9.99 -5.40 -9.64
CA ASP A 247 10.52 -6.72 -10.01
C ASP A 247 11.21 -7.42 -8.83
N TRP A 248 11.89 -6.66 -7.97
CA TRP A 248 12.46 -7.19 -6.75
C TRP A 248 11.37 -7.67 -5.77
N LEU A 249 10.31 -6.89 -5.55
CA LEU A 249 9.16 -7.29 -4.71
C LEU A 249 8.48 -8.56 -5.22
N LYS A 250 8.30 -8.71 -6.55
CA LYS A 250 7.82 -9.97 -7.13
C LYS A 250 8.75 -11.13 -6.78
N SER A 251 10.06 -10.93 -6.85
CA SER A 251 11.02 -11.98 -6.49
C SER A 251 10.97 -12.36 -5.01
N LEU A 252 10.81 -11.38 -4.11
CA LEU A 252 10.66 -11.61 -2.67
C LEU A 252 9.39 -12.40 -2.36
N ARG A 253 8.26 -12.06 -3.00
CA ARG A 253 6.99 -12.78 -2.84
C ARG A 253 7.06 -14.23 -3.32
N VAL A 254 7.86 -14.51 -4.35
CA VAL A 254 8.06 -15.87 -4.89
C VAL A 254 8.99 -16.71 -4.00
N GLN A 255 10.01 -16.08 -3.43
CA GLN A 255 11.00 -16.76 -2.57
C GLN A 255 10.50 -16.93 -1.13
N GLY A 256 9.74 -15.96 -0.64
CA GLY A 256 9.14 -15.96 0.68
C GLY A 256 7.79 -16.69 0.75
N SER A 257 7.26 -16.79 1.96
CA SER A 257 5.91 -17.28 2.24
C SER A 257 4.98 -16.10 2.47
N VAL A 258 4.09 -15.82 1.51
CA VAL A 258 3.06 -14.79 1.64
C VAL A 258 1.69 -15.45 1.55
N LYS A 259 0.88 -15.31 2.61
CA LYS A 259 -0.48 -15.82 2.65
C LYS A 259 -1.44 -14.71 3.04
N ILE A 260 -2.32 -14.31 2.11
CA ILE A 260 -3.46 -13.43 2.41
C ILE A 260 -4.60 -14.29 2.96
N MET A 261 -5.16 -13.87 4.09
CA MET A 261 -6.19 -14.60 4.82
C MET A 261 -7.59 -14.25 4.32
N ASN A 262 -8.44 -15.26 4.15
CA ASN A 262 -9.85 -15.03 3.87
C ASN A 262 -10.62 -14.67 5.15
N PRO A 263 -11.76 -13.95 5.05
CA PRO A 263 -12.61 -13.69 6.20
C PRO A 263 -13.02 -14.99 6.92
N GLY A 264 -12.65 -15.12 8.20
CA GLY A 264 -12.98 -16.28 9.04
C GLY A 264 -11.95 -17.43 9.00
N GLU A 265 -10.87 -17.28 8.24
CA GLU A 265 -9.76 -18.23 8.24
C GLU A 265 -8.86 -17.99 9.46
N VAL A 266 -8.44 -19.07 10.14
CA VAL A 266 -7.51 -19.00 11.28
C VAL A 266 -6.08 -19.04 10.75
N ALA A 267 -5.21 -18.17 11.24
CA ALA A 267 -3.80 -18.15 10.87
C ALA A 267 -3.16 -19.54 11.13
N PRO A 268 -2.32 -20.04 10.20
CA PRO A 268 -1.67 -21.33 10.32
C PRO A 268 -0.71 -21.42 11.52
#